data_AF-A0A529L6S6-F1
#
_entry.id   AF-A0A529L6S6-F1
#
_cell.length_a   1.000
_cell.length_b   1.000
_cell.length_c   1.000
_cell.angle_alpha   90.00
_cell.angle_beta   90.00
_cell.angle_gamma   90.00
#
_symmetry.space_group_name_H-M   'P 1'
#
loop_
_entity.id
_entity.type
_entity.pdbx_description
1 polymer ?
#
loop_
_entity_poly.entity_id
_entity_poly.type
_entity_poly.pdbx_seq_one_letter_code
_entity_poly.pdbx_strand_id
1 'polypeptide(L)'
;HDLRRTGSTLLNELGFNRDWTEKCLAHEEGKSSRGVYNKAEYELQRRHMLQEWADVVDPWVDGRTHQPTLYPPTMQLIAPEARI
;
A
#
# COMPACT_ATOMS: atom_id res chain seq x y z
N HIS A 1 -12.93 -14.88 3.26
CA HIS A 1 -13.13 -13.99 2.08
C HIS A 1 -13.38 -12.56 2.55
N ASP A 2 -14.08 -12.38 3.67
CA ASP A 2 -14.49 -11.08 4.20
C ASP A 2 -13.33 -10.17 4.59
N LEU A 3 -12.25 -10.72 5.16
CA LEU A 3 -11.02 -9.95 5.47
C LEU A 3 -10.43 -9.26 4.24
N ARG A 4 -10.50 -9.90 3.05
CA ARG A 4 -9.99 -9.30 1.81
C ARG A 4 -10.89 -8.16 1.31
N ARG A 5 -12.21 -8.31 1.45
CA ARG A 5 -13.17 -7.27 1.06
C ARG A 5 -13.08 -6.06 1.99
N THR A 6 -13.09 -6.30 3.30
CA THR A 6 -12.94 -5.27 4.33
C THR A 6 -11.59 -4.57 4.21
N GLY A 7 -10.50 -5.32 4.02
CA GLY A 7 -9.17 -4.75 3.81
C GLY A 7 -9.07 -3.90 2.54
N SER A 8 -9.66 -4.35 1.43
CA SER A 8 -9.71 -3.55 0.19
C SER A 8 -10.43 -2.22 0.42
N THR A 9 -11.63 -2.24 1.03
CA THR A 9 -12.39 -1.01 1.32
C THR A 9 -11.60 -0.06 2.21
N LEU A 10 -11.08 -0.53 3.36
CA LEU A 10 -10.40 0.33 4.32
C LEU A 10 -9.10 0.90 3.78
N LEU A 11 -8.30 0.12 3.05
CA LEU A 11 -7.05 0.62 2.45
C LEU A 11 -7.31 1.67 1.37
N ASN A 12 -8.38 1.50 0.57
CA ASN A 12 -8.77 2.52 -0.41
C ASN A 12 -9.32 3.78 0.29
N GLU A 13 -10.10 3.65 1.36
CA GLU A 13 -10.62 4.77 2.15
C GLU A 13 -9.51 5.56 2.86
N LEU A 14 -8.46 4.88 3.32
CA LEU A 14 -7.26 5.51 3.88
C LEU A 14 -6.44 6.26 2.82
N GLY A 15 -6.72 6.07 1.52
CA GLY A 15 -6.08 6.79 0.42
C GLY A 15 -4.83 6.10 -0.14
N PHE A 16 -4.59 4.82 0.17
CA PHE A 16 -3.50 4.08 -0.45
C PHE A 16 -3.73 3.87 -1.96
N ASN A 17 -2.64 3.75 -2.71
CA ASN A 17 -2.72 3.50 -4.13
C ASN A 17 -3.41 2.15 -4.40
N ARG A 18 -4.49 2.19 -5.19
CA ARG A 18 -5.30 1.03 -5.56
C ARG A 18 -4.47 -0.11 -6.16
N ASP A 19 -3.47 0.19 -6.98
CA ASP A 19 -2.61 -0.83 -7.59
C ASP A 19 -1.80 -1.60 -6.55
N TRP A 20 -1.43 -0.97 -5.44
CA TRP A 20 -0.71 -1.65 -4.35
C TRP A 20 -1.65 -2.57 -3.57
N THR A 21 -2.86 -2.08 -3.29
CA THR A 21 -3.93 -2.85 -2.62
C THR A 21 -4.26 -4.12 -3.41
N GLU A 22 -4.51 -4.01 -4.71
CA GLU A 22 -4.84 -5.15 -5.57
C GLU A 22 -3.68 -6.16 -5.69
N LYS A 23 -2.43 -5.67 -5.77
CA LYS A 23 -1.25 -6.54 -5.80
C LYS A 23 -1.02 -7.26 -4.46
N CYS A 24 -1.32 -6.63 -3.31
CA CYS A 24 -1.25 -7.29 -2.00
C CYS A 24 -2.33 -8.36 -1.82
N LEU A 25 -3.49 -8.20 -2.46
CA LEU A 25 -4.57 -9.19 -2.45
C LEU A 25 -4.34 -10.35 -3.43
N ALA A 26 -3.19 -10.38 -4.10
CA ALA A 26 -2.80 -11.36 -5.12
C ALA A 26 -3.83 -11.45 -6.27
N HIS A 27 -4.52 -10.35 -6.58
CA HIS A 27 -5.30 -10.25 -7.81
C HIS A 27 -4.34 -10.11 -8.99
N GLU A 28 -4.09 -11.21 -9.70
CA GLU A 28 -3.36 -11.19 -10.97
C GLU A 28 -4.31 -10.83 -12.12
N GLU A 29 -4.43 -9.54 -12.43
CA GLU A 29 -4.88 -9.14 -13.76
C GLU A 29 -3.77 -9.42 -14.77
N GLY A 30 -3.87 -10.56 -15.44
CA GLY A 30 -3.22 -10.83 -16.72
C GLY A 30 -1.76 -11.30 -16.64
N LYS A 31 -1.53 -12.51 -17.17
CA LYS A 31 -0.22 -13.05 -17.50
C LYS A 31 0.52 -12.12 -18.45
N SER A 32 1.50 -11.36 -17.96
CA SER A 32 2.46 -10.62 -18.78
C SER A 32 3.83 -10.67 -18.12
N SER A 33 4.88 -10.80 -18.93
CA SER A 33 6.30 -10.74 -18.55
C SER A 33 6.69 -9.46 -17.79
N ARG A 34 5.80 -8.45 -17.74
CA ARG A 34 5.87 -7.30 -16.82
C ARG A 34 5.85 -7.67 -15.33
N GLY A 35 5.37 -8.85 -14.95
CA GLY A 35 5.27 -9.29 -13.56
C GLY A 35 6.60 -9.37 -12.79
N VAL A 36 7.72 -9.56 -13.48
CA VAL A 36 9.06 -9.62 -12.86
C VAL A 36 9.63 -8.21 -12.59
N TYR A 37 9.46 -7.26 -13.53
CA TYR A 37 9.83 -5.86 -13.32
C TYR A 37 8.89 -5.16 -12.31
N ASN A 38 7.58 -5.47 -12.33
CA ASN A 38 6.60 -4.99 -11.34
C ASN A 38 6.83 -5.50 -9.92
N LYS A 39 7.43 -6.69 -9.76
CA LYS A 39 7.58 -7.29 -8.43
C LYS A 39 8.55 -6.48 -7.58
N ALA A 40 9.69 -6.11 -8.15
CA ALA A 40 10.72 -5.29 -7.52
C ALA A 40 10.27 -3.82 -7.40
N GLU A 41 9.57 -3.29 -8.41
CA GLU A 41 9.12 -1.89 -8.43
C GLU A 41 8.06 -1.57 -7.36
N TYR A 42 7.24 -2.55 -6.96
CA TYR A 42 6.18 -2.35 -5.97
C TYR A 42 6.41 -3.08 -4.64
N GLU A 43 7.52 -3.80 -4.47
CA GLU A 43 7.79 -4.54 -3.23
C GLU A 43 7.87 -3.62 -2.01
N LEU A 44 8.58 -2.49 -2.16
CA LEU A 44 8.80 -1.54 -1.09
C LEU A 44 7.50 -0.85 -0.66
N GLN A 45 6.69 -0.45 -1.63
CA GLN A 45 5.42 0.23 -1.46
C GLN A 45 4.37 -0.72 -0.86
N ARG A 46 4.33 -1.98 -1.31
CA ARG A 46 3.45 -3.00 -0.73
C ARG A 46 3.82 -3.31 0.73
N ARG A 47 5.12 -3.44 1.03
CA ARG A 47 5.59 -3.64 2.42
C ARG A 47 5.22 -2.46 3.31
N HIS A 48 5.47 -1.24 2.83
CA HIS A 48 5.10 -0.01 3.53
C HIS A 48 3.60 0.04 3.82
N MET A 49 2.76 -0.14 2.81
CA MET A 49 1.30 -0.15 2.97
C MET A 49 0.82 -1.21 3.97
N LEU A 50 1.39 -2.42 3.95
CA LEU A 50 1.01 -3.48 4.90
C LEU A 50 1.50 -3.19 6.32
N GLN A 51 2.63 -2.52 6.48
CA GLN A 51 3.12 -2.09 7.80
C GLN A 51 2.25 -0.97 8.36
N GLU A 52 1.94 0.06 7.57
CA GLU A 52 1.02 1.13 7.96
C GLU A 52 -0.37 0.60 8.29
N TRP A 53 -0.83 -0.43 7.59
CA TRP A 53 -2.06 -1.13 7.94
C TRP A 53 -1.98 -1.77 9.33
N ALA A 54 -0.88 -2.44 9.66
CA ALA A 54 -0.68 -3.01 11.00
C ALA A 54 -0.61 -1.90 12.07
N ASP A 55 0.09 -0.80 11.78
CA ASP A 55 0.25 0.35 12.67
C ASP A 55 -1.06 1.14 12.86
N VAL A 56 -2.03 1.00 11.95
CA VAL A 56 -3.42 1.45 12.14
C VAL A 56 -4.21 0.52 13.04
N VAL A 57 -4.07 -0.80 12.85
CA VAL A 57 -4.84 -1.81 13.58
C VAL A 57 -4.43 -1.91 15.05
N ASP A 58 -3.13 -1.86 15.36
CA ASP A 58 -2.62 -2.03 16.72
C ASP A 58 -3.20 -0.97 17.70
N PRO A 59 -3.18 0.35 17.39
CA PRO A 59 -3.77 1.37 18.26
C PRO A 59 -5.29 1.28 18.37
N TRP A 60 -6.00 0.75 17.35
CA TRP A 60 -7.44 0.56 17.42
C TRP A 60 -7.83 -0.44 18.51
N VAL A 61 -7.03 -1.47 18.75
CA VAL A 61 -7.23 -2.42 19.85
C VAL A 61 -7.14 -1.72 21.21
N ASP A 62 -6.29 -0.70 21.31
CA ASP A 62 -6.11 0.13 22.50
C ASP A 62 -7.07 1.34 22.57
N GLY A 63 -8.02 1.47 21.62
CA GLY A 63 -8.97 2.59 21.56
C GLY A 63 -8.34 3.93 21.12
N ARG A 64 -7.17 3.89 20.48
CA ARG A 64 -6.45 5.04 19.94
C ARG A 64 -6.57 5.08 18.42
N THR A 65 -6.32 6.23 17.81
CA THR A 65 -6.27 6.38 16.35
C THR A 65 -4.84 6.56 15.87
N HIS A 66 -4.55 6.08 14.67
CA HIS A 66 -3.29 6.29 13.98
C HIS A 66 -3.58 6.80 12.57
N GLN A 67 -2.82 7.82 12.16
CA GLN A 67 -2.90 8.38 10.82
C GLN A 67 -1.76 7.79 9.99
N PRO A 68 -2.05 6.95 8.98
CA PRO A 68 -1.02 6.30 8.22
C PRO A 68 -0.30 7.28 7.28
N THR A 69 0.98 7.02 7.04
CA THR A 69 1.78 7.66 6.01
C THR A 69 1.58 6.94 4.69
N LEU A 70 1.05 7.64 3.67
CA LEU A 70 0.66 6.99 2.41
C LEU A 70 1.84 6.59 1.52
N TYR A 71 2.99 7.25 1.67
CA TYR A 71 4.15 7.04 0.81
C TYR A 71 5.37 6.67 1.63
N PRO A 72 6.14 5.62 1.24
CA PRO A 72 7.37 5.32 1.93
C PRO A 72 8.34 6.50 1.81
N PRO A 73 9.12 6.82 2.86
CA PRO A 73 10.06 7.95 2.85
C PRO A 73 11.06 7.91 1.70
N THR A 74 11.44 6.71 1.25
CA THR A 74 12.33 6.48 0.10
C THR A 74 11.75 6.97 -1.23
N MET A 75 10.42 7.12 -1.35
CA MET A 75 9.78 7.66 -2.55
C MET A 75 9.90 9.19 -2.63
N GLN A 76 10.07 9.88 -1.50
CA GLN A 76 10.24 11.34 -1.46
C GLN A 76 11.60 11.78 -2.04
N LEU A 77 12.57 10.86 -2.17
CA LEU A 77 13.88 11.11 -2.78
C LEU A 77 13.89 10.97 -4.32
N ILE A 78 12.81 10.46 -4.93
CA ILE A 78 12.71 10.21 -6.39
C ILE A 78 11.73 11.19 -7.07
N ALA A 79 11.09 12.09 -6.31
CA ALA A 79 10.35 13.18 -6.93
C ALA A 79 11.36 14.07 -7.70
N PRO A 80 11.19 14.32 -9.00
CA PRO A 80 12.04 15.27 -9.69
C PRO A 80 11.86 16.63 -9.00
N GLU A 81 12.96 17.26 -8.61
CA GLU A 81 12.96 18.64 -8.16
C GLU A 81 12.13 19.46 -9.15
N ALA A 82 10.96 19.91 -8.71
CA ALA A 82 10.15 20.86 -9.46
C ALA A 82 10.98 22.16 -9.53
N ARG A 83 11.81 22.27 -10.56
CA ARG A 83 12.47 23.52 -10.94
C ARG A 83 11.39 24.49 -11.42
N ILE A 84 11.24 25.54 -10.60
CA ILE A 84 10.95 26.96 -10.90
C ILE A 84 10.18 27.22 -12.20
#